data_AF-F9EJB9-F1
#
_entry.id   AF-F9EJB9-F1
#
_cell.length_a   1.000
_cell.length_b   1.000
_cell.length_c   1.000
_cell.angle_alpha   90.00
_cell.angle_beta   90.00
_cell.angle_gamma   90.00
#
_symmetry.space_group_name_H-M   'P 1'
#
loop_
_entity.id
_entity.type
_entity.pdbx_description
1 polymer ?
#
loop_
_entity_poly.entity_id
_entity_poly.type
_entity_poly.pdbx_seq_one_letter_code
_entity_poly.pdbx_strand_id
1 'polypeptide(L)' 'MEVYEMKLKVKLKKDIFLKDVSTYITRFMDMNLSANPTMYNYHTSKIYKGYTFDGLFPIEEDKIYKKIKNIFLELEQ' A
#
# COMPACT_ATOMS: atom_id res chain seq x y z
N MET A 1 -5.66 19.04 -13.19
CA MET A 1 -6.00 17.69 -12.74
C MET A 1 -6.07 17.75 -11.23
N GLU A 2 -7.20 17.37 -10.65
CA GLU A 2 -7.32 17.24 -9.20
C GLU A 2 -6.72 15.90 -8.80
N VAL A 3 -5.92 15.90 -7.74
CA VAL A 3 -5.32 14.69 -7.16
C VAL A 3 -5.85 14.56 -5.75
N TYR A 4 -6.33 13.38 -5.41
CA TYR A 4 -6.91 13.07 -4.11
C TYR A 4 -5.98 12.17 -3.32
N GLU A 5 -5.64 12.56 -2.10
CA GLU A 5 -4.83 11.77 -1.18
C GLU A 5 -5.72 11.10 -0.13
N MET A 6 -5.51 9.81 0.08
CA MET A 6 -6.14 9.02 1.13
C MET A 6 -5.07 8.54 2.11
N LYS A 7 -5.21 8.94 3.39
CA LYS A 7 -4.36 8.45 4.48
C LYS A 7 -5.06 7.35 5.27
N LEU A 8 -4.46 6.17 5.28
CA LEU A 8 -4.97 4.99 5.98
C LEU A 8 -4.11 4.69 7.20
N LYS A 9 -4.74 4.65 8.39
CA LYS A 9 -4.06 4.18 9.60
C LYS A 9 -4.07 2.65 9.62
N VAL A 10 -2.88 2.06 9.52
CA VAL A 10 -2.69 0.60 9.50
C VAL A 10 -1.97 0.13 10.76
N LYS A 11 -2.29 -1.10 11.20
CA LYS A 11 -1.61 -1.77 12.31
C LYS A 11 -0.87 -2.98 11.79
N LEU A 12 0.44 -3.02 12.00
CA LEU A 12 1.26 -4.13 11.53
C LEU A 12 1.11 -5.36 12.42
N LYS A 13 0.94 -6.52 11.80
CA LYS A 13 0.86 -7.82 12.49
C LYS A 13 2.24 -8.45 12.74
N LYS A 14 3.27 -7.97 12.04
CA LYS A 14 4.65 -8.45 12.13
C LYS A 14 5.61 -7.29 11.84
N ASP A 15 6.88 -7.49 12.16
CA ASP A 15 7.93 -6.54 11.82
C ASP A 15 8.17 -6.58 10.30
N ILE A 16 8.42 -5.40 9.71
CA ILE A 16 8.64 -5.24 8.27
C ILE A 16 9.86 -4.34 8.06
N PHE A 17 10.86 -4.81 7.32
CA PHE A 17 11.97 -3.96 6.90
C PHE A 17 11.51 -2.97 5.84
N LEU A 18 12.01 -1.74 5.88
CA LEU A 18 11.68 -0.67 4.93
C LEU A 18 11.78 -1.12 3.47
N LYS A 19 12.83 -1.88 3.13
CA LYS A 19 13.06 -2.42 1.79
C LYS A 19 11.97 -3.38 1.30
N ASP A 20 11.22 -4.00 2.22
CA ASP A 20 10.20 -5.00 1.91
C ASP A 20 8.79 -4.39 1.90
N VAL A 21 8.62 -3.13 2.33
CA VAL A 21 7.32 -2.47 2.49
C VAL A 21 6.52 -2.47 1.19
N SER A 22 7.14 -2.06 0.08
CA SER A 22 6.47 -2.00 -1.24
C SER A 22 5.95 -3.38 -1.66
N THR A 23 6.72 -4.45 -1.42
CA THR A 23 6.32 -5.83 -1.69
C THR A 23 5.09 -6.23 -0.87
N TYR A 24 5.05 -5.86 0.41
CA TYR A 24 3.90 -6.17 1.27
C TYR A 24 2.65 -5.39 0.86
N ILE A 25 2.78 -4.10 0.52
CA ILE A 25 1.66 -3.27 0.06
C ILE A 25 1.14 -3.78 -1.28
N THR A 26 2.02 -4.03 -2.24
CA THR A 26 1.65 -4.56 -3.57
C THR A 26 0.91 -5.88 -3.42
N ARG A 27 1.45 -6.84 -2.65
CA ARG A 27 0.77 -8.11 -2.40
C ARG A 27 -0.59 -7.92 -1.73
N PHE A 28 -0.71 -6.99 -0.79
CA PHE A 28 -2.00 -6.66 -0.17
C PHE A 28 -2.99 -6.13 -1.20
N MET A 29 -2.58 -5.21 -2.07
CA MET A 29 -3.44 -4.70 -3.14
C MET A 29 -3.83 -5.79 -4.14
N ASP A 30 -2.88 -6.58 -4.63
CA ASP A 30 -3.11 -7.65 -5.60
C ASP A 30 -4.16 -8.65 -5.08
N MET A 31 -4.03 -9.07 -3.82
CA MET A 31 -4.98 -10.00 -3.19
C MET A 31 -6.39 -9.42 -3.11
N ASN A 32 -6.54 -8.13 -2.79
CA ASN A 32 -7.86 -7.51 -2.64
C ASN A 32 -8.48 -7.11 -3.99
N LEU A 33 -7.69 -6.62 -4.94
CA LEU A 33 -8.16 -6.28 -6.29
C LEU A 33 -8.55 -7.54 -7.07
N SER A 34 -7.85 -8.65 -6.86
CA SER A 34 -8.17 -9.92 -7.52
C SER A 34 -9.43 -10.60 -6.98
N ALA A 35 -9.94 -10.18 -5.81
CA ALA A 35 -11.14 -10.78 -5.21
C ALA A 35 -12.44 -10.40 -5.94
N ASN A 36 -12.41 -9.35 -6.77
CA ASN A 36 -13.56 -8.89 -7.54
C ASN A 36 -13.25 -8.97 -9.05
N PRO A 37 -14.06 -9.63 -9.90
CA PRO A 37 -13.76 -9.79 -11.32
C PRO A 37 -13.57 -8.48 -12.09
N THR A 38 -14.35 -7.44 -11.78
CA THR A 38 -14.20 -6.12 -12.41
C THR A 38 -12.86 -5.50 -12.03
N MET A 39 -12.49 -5.57 -10.75
CA MET A 39 -11.21 -5.04 -10.28
C MET A 39 -10.01 -5.87 -10.75
N TYR A 40 -10.16 -7.17 -10.87
CA TYR A 40 -9.15 -8.06 -11.44
C TYR A 40 -8.86 -7.69 -12.90
N ASN A 41 -9.91 -7.52 -13.71
CA ASN A 41 -9.76 -7.10 -15.11
C ASN A 41 -9.11 -5.70 -15.21
N TYR A 42 -9.54 -4.77 -14.35
CA TYR A 42 -8.88 -3.46 -14.27
C TYR A 42 -7.41 -3.60 -13.88
N HIS A 43 -7.06 -4.36 -12.85
CA HIS A 43 -5.68 -4.53 -12.37
C HIS A 43 -4.76 -5.18 -13.41
N THR A 44 -5.25 -6.22 -14.09
CA THR A 44 -4.47 -6.98 -15.10
C THR A 44 -4.39 -6.33 -16.48
N SER A 45 -5.24 -5.35 -16.78
CA SER A 45 -5.19 -4.62 -18.04
C SER A 45 -3.89 -3.81 -18.21
N LYS A 46 -3.39 -3.70 -19.44
CA LYS A 46 -2.16 -2.95 -19.78
C LYS A 46 -2.47 -1.46 -19.99
N ILE A 47 -2.94 -0.80 -18.94
CA ILE A 47 -3.25 0.64 -18.92
C ILE A 47 -2.58 1.30 -17.72
N TYR A 48 -2.41 2.62 -17.79
CA TYR A 48 -2.08 3.41 -16.61
C TYR A 48 -3.15 3.22 -15.53
N LYS A 49 -2.71 2.89 -14.32
CA LYS A 49 -3.60 2.87 -13.17
C LYS A 49 -3.72 4.30 -12.67
N GLY A 50 -4.95 4.78 -12.49
CA GLY A 50 -5.23 6.10 -11.91
C GLY A 50 -5.02 6.12 -10.39
N TYR A 51 -4.03 5.38 -9.90
CA TYR A 51 -3.64 5.40 -8.48
C TYR A 51 -2.15 5.13 -8.36
N THR A 52 -1.55 5.68 -7.31
CA THR A 52 -0.23 5.32 -6.81
C THR A 52 -0.27 5.17 -5.29
N PHE A 53 0.74 4.53 -4.73
CA PHE A 53 0.92 4.38 -3.30
C PHE A 53 2.36 4.68 -2.94
N ASP A 54 2.55 5.30 -1.79
CA ASP A 54 3.89 5.41 -1.20
C ASP A 54 4.09 4.30 -0.16
N GLY A 55 5.21 4.36 0.55
CA GLY A 55 5.51 3.50 1.67
C GLY A 55 4.70 3.83 2.93
N LEU A 56 5.27 3.40 4.04
CA LEU A 56 4.73 3.61 5.36
C LEU A 56 5.30 4.89 5.99
N PHE A 57 4.47 5.65 6.70
CA PHE A 57 4.87 6.92 7.33
C PHE A 57 4.59 6.94 8.85
N PRO A 58 5.53 7.43 9.69
CA PRO A 58 6.85 7.96 9.35
C PRO A 58 7.89 6.87 9.09
N ILE A 59 8.97 7.19 8.37
CA ILE A 59 10.10 6.27 8.17
C ILE A 59 10.84 6.09 9.50
N GLU A 60 10.96 4.85 9.95
CA GLU A 60 11.68 4.50 11.17
C GLU A 60 13.20 4.65 11.00
N GLU A 61 13.89 5.15 12.03
CA GLU A 61 15.36 5.33 12.03
C GLU A 61 16.11 4.00 11.84
N ASP A 62 15.63 2.93 12.48
CA ASP A 62 16.17 1.58 12.35
C ASP A 62 15.75 0.88 11.05
N LYS A 63 14.93 1.55 10.21
CA LYS A 63 14.35 1.04 8.97
C LYS A 63 13.53 -0.24 9.18
N ILE A 64 13.01 -0.46 10.39
CA ILE A 64 12.17 -1.60 10.75
C ILE A 64 10.86 -1.10 11.34
N TYR A 65 9.77 -1.29 10.61
CA TYR A 65 8.43 -1.05 11.13
C TYR A 65 8.03 -2.17 12.07
N LYS A 66 7.92 -1.87 13.37
CA LYS A 66 7.63 -2.86 14.41
C LYS A 66 6.16 -3.24 14.45
N LYS A 67 5.88 -4.50 14.76
CA LYS A 67 4.53 -5.04 14.99
C LYS A 67 3.79 -4.21 16.04
N ILE A 68 2.46 -4.18 15.94
CA ILE A 68 1.55 -3.49 16.86
C ILE A 68 1.63 -1.95 16.77
N LYS A 69 2.62 -1.38 16.06
CA LYS A 69 2.68 0.05 15.78
C LYS A 69 1.58 0.46 14.80
N ASN A 70 0.92 1.58 15.11
CA ASN A 70 0.01 2.24 14.20
C ASN A 70 0.84 3.16 13.30
N ILE A 71 0.73 2.97 11.99
CA ILE A 71 1.51 3.66 10.96
C ILE A 71 0.54 4.12 9.87
N PHE A 72 0.90 5.11 9.07
CA PHE A 72 0.08 5.58 7.95
C PHE A 72 0.55 4.97 6.63
N LEU A 73 -0.40 4.64 5.77
CA LEU A 73 -0.21 4.33 4.35
C LEU A 73 -0.91 5.45 3.56
N GLU A 74 -0.21 6.00 2.57
CA GLU A 74 -0.70 7.09 1.73
C GLU A 74 -0.96 6.57 0.32
N LEU A 75 -2.14 6.89 -0.20
CA LEU A 75 -2.62 6.51 -1.53
C LEU A 75 -3.05 7.78 -2.26
N GLU A 76 -2.64 7.92 -3.52
CA GLU A 76 -3.00 9.06 -4.37
C GLU A 76 -3.80 8.57 -5.58
N GLN A 77 -4.83 9.31 -5.98
CA GLN A 77 -5.72 9.05 -7.12
C GLN A 77 -5.90 10.30 -7.99
#